data_AF-A0A844G2Z0-F1
#
_entry.id   AF-A0A844G2Z0-F1
#
_cell.length_a   1.000
_cell.length_b   1.000
_cell.length_c   1.000
_cell.angle_alpha   90.00
_cell.angle_beta   90.00
_cell.angle_gamma   90.00
#
_symmetry.space_group_name_H-M   'P 1'
#
loop_
_entity.id
_entity.type
_entity.pdbx_description
1 polymer ?
#
loop_
_entity_poly.entity_id
_entity_poly.type
_entity_poly.pdbx_seq_one_letter_code
_entity_poly.pdbx_strand_id
1 'polypeptide(L)'
;MPRFNRILSLRLKPDGENLLWNSMEEVFAGWRNYGGSKLLPAPQSAWPKGLWPPHPEPDQLPGTHEFRGKGLLLRMPDSPHYGIRFERLVMLAESEPEIIFQDTMINVSDRPQRWAIREIIQFRNGGEVMIPDGRDGAVPEIRGGESFRPGRETGRIKLAARRERAKAFISSPAGGIGCRLGGVTAWHTLSPEQPVLPRPAGEAPFSIYYCRKYFEVEMVGPEWTLSRGESKTLVHRRRLERQDLIFSP
;
A
#
# COMPACT_ATOMS: atom_id res chain seq x y z
N MET A 1 20.46 3.87 -13.77
CA MET A 1 19.35 2.90 -13.79
C MET A 1 18.77 2.79 -12.38
N PRO A 2 17.44 2.90 -12.17
CA PRO A 2 16.83 2.67 -10.87
C PRO A 2 17.09 1.22 -10.46
N ARG A 3 17.61 1.03 -9.25
CA ARG A 3 17.94 -0.29 -8.71
C ARG A 3 16.72 -1.00 -8.09
N PHE A 4 15.61 -0.29 -7.90
CA PHE A 4 14.47 -0.77 -7.11
C PHE A 4 13.15 -0.38 -7.76
N ASN A 5 12.19 -1.30 -7.78
CA ASN A 5 10.84 -1.06 -8.29
C ASN A 5 9.93 -0.49 -7.20
N ARG A 6 10.44 0.50 -6.46
CA ARG A 6 9.82 1.07 -5.25
C ARG A 6 9.70 2.58 -5.32
N ILE A 7 8.73 3.10 -4.57
CA ILE A 7 8.66 4.53 -4.26
C ILE A 7 9.33 4.74 -2.90
N LEU A 8 10.52 5.34 -2.89
CA LEU A 8 11.31 5.52 -1.67
C LEU A 8 11.09 6.87 -0.98
N SER A 9 10.43 7.81 -1.65
CA SER A 9 10.18 9.15 -1.16
C SER A 9 8.75 9.60 -1.44
N LEU A 10 8.08 10.10 -0.41
CA LEU A 10 6.79 10.77 -0.47
C LEU A 10 6.90 12.05 0.34
N ARG A 11 6.86 13.19 -0.34
CA ARG A 11 7.02 14.52 0.26
C ARG A 11 5.93 15.43 -0.28
N LEU A 12 5.43 16.34 0.55
CA LEU A 12 4.47 17.36 0.11
C LEU A 12 5.14 18.43 -0.76
N LYS A 13 6.41 18.74 -0.47
CA LYS A 13 7.27 19.65 -1.24
C LYS A 13 8.61 18.97 -1.52
N PRO A 14 9.34 19.34 -2.58
CA PRO A 14 10.63 18.71 -2.91
C PRO A 14 11.65 18.73 -1.77
N ASP A 15 11.70 19.82 -1.01
CA ASP A 15 12.57 20.06 0.14
C ASP A 15 11.93 19.64 1.48
N GLY A 16 10.67 19.25 1.47
CA GLY A 16 9.92 18.84 2.65
C GLY A 16 10.37 17.48 3.18
N GLU A 17 9.91 17.13 4.38
CA GLU A 17 10.28 15.88 5.04
C GLU A 17 9.70 14.65 4.30
N ASN A 18 10.51 13.58 4.17
CA ASN A 18 10.01 12.31 3.61
C ASN A 18 9.09 11.62 4.62
N LEU A 19 7.87 11.30 4.22
CA LEU A 19 6.95 10.54 5.06
C LEU A 19 7.35 9.06 5.13
N LEU A 20 7.99 8.53 4.08
CA LEU A 20 8.38 7.13 3.99
C LEU A 20 9.67 6.86 4.76
N TRP A 21 9.71 5.70 5.42
CA TRP A 21 10.94 5.14 5.94
C TRP A 21 11.67 4.41 4.81
N ASN A 22 12.99 4.55 4.71
CA ASN A 22 13.84 3.76 3.82
C ASN A 22 15.19 3.48 4.46
N SER A 23 15.84 2.40 4.04
CA SER A 23 17.16 1.99 4.51
C SER A 23 17.87 1.18 3.43
N MET A 24 19.18 1.39 3.24
CA MET A 24 19.99 0.58 2.33
C MET A 24 20.62 -0.64 3.01
N GLU A 25 20.55 -0.70 4.34
CA GLU A 25 21.34 -1.62 5.17
C GLU A 25 20.46 -2.67 5.85
N GLU A 26 19.14 -2.48 5.88
CA GLU A 26 18.25 -3.35 6.63
C GLU A 26 18.12 -4.73 5.97
N VAL A 27 18.50 -5.77 6.72
CA VAL A 27 18.31 -7.17 6.33
C VAL A 27 17.50 -7.90 7.40
N PHE A 28 16.42 -8.55 6.99
CA PHE A 28 15.59 -9.39 7.83
C PHE A 28 15.53 -10.80 7.26
N ALA A 29 16.06 -11.79 7.99
CA ALA A 29 16.07 -13.19 7.54
C ALA A 29 16.63 -13.36 6.10
N GLY A 30 17.70 -12.65 5.76
CA GLY A 30 18.30 -12.66 4.42
C GLY A 30 17.58 -11.78 3.38
N TRP A 31 16.42 -11.21 3.71
CA TRP A 31 15.68 -10.28 2.85
C TRP A 31 16.06 -8.83 3.10
N ARG A 32 16.48 -8.11 2.06
CA ARG A 32 16.76 -6.67 2.14
C ARG A 32 15.46 -5.86 2.17
N ASN A 33 15.27 -5.11 3.26
CA ASN A 33 14.09 -4.28 3.43
C ASN A 33 14.39 -2.81 3.17
N TYR A 34 14.22 -2.38 1.92
CA TYR A 34 14.55 -1.01 1.52
C TYR A 34 13.58 0.09 1.99
N GLY A 35 12.48 -0.25 2.68
CA GLY A 35 11.45 0.73 3.00
C GLY A 35 10.58 1.18 1.81
N GLY A 36 9.88 2.29 1.95
CA GLY A 36 9.09 2.88 0.89
C GLY A 36 7.80 2.12 0.59
N SER A 37 7.33 2.24 -0.66
CA SER A 37 6.15 1.52 -1.17
C SER A 37 6.57 0.48 -2.21
N LYS A 38 6.06 -0.75 -2.04
CA LYS A 38 6.32 -1.92 -2.90
C LYS A 38 5.04 -2.70 -3.20
N LEU A 39 5.09 -3.52 -4.25
CA LEU A 39 4.03 -4.45 -4.62
C LEU A 39 4.42 -5.90 -4.31
N LEU A 40 3.45 -6.68 -3.84
CA LEU A 40 3.54 -8.13 -3.67
C LEU A 40 2.20 -8.78 -4.02
N PRO A 41 2.18 -10.08 -4.42
CA PRO A 41 0.93 -10.80 -4.58
C PRO A 41 0.28 -11.11 -3.23
N ALA A 42 -1.05 -11.08 -3.18
CA ALA A 42 -1.85 -11.53 -2.04
C ALA A 42 -2.84 -12.64 -2.47
N PRO A 43 -3.31 -13.50 -1.54
CA PRO A 43 -2.96 -13.52 -0.13
C PRO A 43 -1.60 -14.19 0.09
N GLN A 44 -0.95 -13.83 1.20
CA GLN A 44 0.34 -14.47 1.56
C GLN A 44 0.17 -15.96 1.85
N SER A 45 -1.00 -16.38 2.35
CA SER A 45 -1.31 -17.78 2.63
C SER A 45 -1.36 -18.67 1.39
N ALA A 46 -1.51 -18.10 0.20
CA ALA A 46 -1.50 -18.82 -1.07
C ALA A 46 -0.10 -18.92 -1.69
N TRP A 47 0.92 -18.28 -1.09
CA TRP A 47 2.29 -18.42 -1.58
C TRP A 47 2.79 -19.86 -1.43
N PRO A 48 3.70 -20.33 -2.32
CA PRO A 48 4.37 -21.62 -2.16
C PRO A 48 4.90 -21.82 -0.73
N LYS A 49 4.76 -23.04 -0.20
CA LYS A 49 5.17 -23.36 1.18
C LYS A 49 6.65 -23.02 1.38
N GLY A 50 6.96 -22.29 2.45
CA GLY A 50 8.32 -21.87 2.77
C GLY A 50 8.79 -20.62 2.01
N LEU A 51 7.95 -20.02 1.17
CA LEU A 51 8.26 -18.78 0.46
C LEU A 51 8.07 -17.55 1.37
N TRP A 52 8.70 -17.56 2.54
CA TRP A 52 8.86 -16.37 3.38
C TRP A 52 10.31 -16.27 3.80
N PRO A 53 11.01 -15.15 3.54
CA PRO A 53 10.55 -13.89 2.93
C PRO A 53 10.04 -14.04 1.47
N PRO A 54 9.36 -13.01 0.90
CA PRO A 54 8.93 -13.05 -0.50
C PRO A 54 10.11 -13.28 -1.45
N HIS A 55 9.85 -13.68 -2.69
CA HIS A 55 10.90 -13.82 -3.69
C HIS A 55 11.31 -12.43 -4.27
N PRO A 56 12.58 -12.20 -4.68
CA PRO A 56 13.08 -10.88 -5.08
C PRO A 56 12.49 -10.26 -6.36
N GLU A 57 11.93 -11.03 -7.30
CA GLU A 57 11.48 -10.48 -8.61
C GLU A 57 10.50 -9.31 -8.51
N PRO A 58 9.38 -9.40 -7.76
CA PRO A 58 8.41 -8.31 -7.71
C PRO A 58 8.94 -6.99 -7.09
N ASP A 59 10.13 -7.00 -6.49
CA ASP A 59 10.54 -5.93 -5.56
C ASP A 59 12.02 -5.52 -5.65
N GLN A 60 12.93 -6.49 -5.55
CA GLN A 60 14.37 -6.25 -5.40
C GLN A 60 15.16 -6.36 -6.70
N LEU A 61 14.66 -7.12 -7.68
CA LEU A 61 15.33 -7.22 -8.97
C LEU A 61 15.09 -5.96 -9.81
N PRO A 62 16.06 -5.55 -10.65
CA PRO A 62 15.93 -4.35 -11.47
C PRO A 62 14.79 -4.53 -12.48
N GLY A 63 13.88 -3.55 -12.50
CA GLY A 63 12.87 -3.41 -13.54
C GLY A 63 13.26 -2.40 -14.61
N THR A 64 12.29 -2.05 -15.46
CA THR A 64 12.41 -0.95 -16.42
C THR A 64 11.51 0.20 -16.02
N HIS A 65 11.82 1.39 -16.53
CA HIS A 65 11.01 2.58 -16.30
C HIS A 65 10.97 3.43 -17.56
N GLU A 66 9.83 4.04 -17.83
CA GLU A 66 9.65 4.98 -18.92
C GLU A 66 8.62 6.04 -18.56
N PHE A 67 8.78 7.24 -19.09
CA PHE A 67 7.72 8.24 -19.02
C PHE A 67 6.61 7.87 -20.00
N ARG A 68 5.37 7.91 -19.53
CA ARG A 68 4.15 7.76 -20.33
C ARG A 68 3.27 8.98 -20.16
N GLY A 69 3.32 9.90 -21.11
CA GLY A 69 2.67 11.21 -20.98
C GLY A 69 3.20 11.93 -19.73
N LYS A 70 2.30 12.28 -18.80
CA LYS A 70 2.63 12.92 -17.52
C LYS A 70 2.92 11.93 -16.38
N GLY A 71 2.96 10.63 -16.66
CA GLY A 71 3.21 9.58 -15.67
C GLY A 71 4.56 8.88 -15.82
N LEU A 72 4.98 8.19 -14.75
CA LEU A 72 6.13 7.29 -14.73
C LEU A 72 5.62 5.84 -14.65
N LEU A 73 5.86 5.05 -15.70
CA LEU A 73 5.59 3.63 -15.70
C LEU A 73 6.82 2.87 -15.20
N LEU A 74 6.62 2.04 -14.18
CA LEU A 74 7.58 1.08 -13.66
C LEU A 74 7.14 -0.32 -14.11
N ARG A 75 8.06 -1.13 -14.65
CA ARG A 75 7.79 -2.54 -14.96
C ARG A 75 8.75 -3.43 -14.19
N MET A 76 8.20 -4.25 -13.32
CA MET A 76 8.95 -5.26 -12.60
C MET A 76 9.34 -6.39 -13.56
N PRO A 77 10.38 -7.18 -13.29
CA PRO A 77 10.62 -8.40 -14.05
C PRO A 77 9.49 -9.41 -13.84
N ASP A 78 9.35 -10.33 -14.78
CA ASP A 78 8.48 -11.49 -14.63
C ASP A 78 8.92 -12.29 -13.39
N SER A 79 7.96 -12.76 -12.59
CA SER A 79 8.23 -13.65 -11.47
C SER A 79 7.79 -15.08 -11.79
N PRO A 80 8.73 -16.01 -12.08
CA PRO A 80 8.39 -17.41 -12.29
C PRO A 80 7.75 -18.07 -11.06
N HIS A 81 8.10 -17.62 -9.85
CA HIS A 81 7.59 -18.18 -8.60
C HIS A 81 6.12 -17.83 -8.35
N TYR A 82 5.70 -16.64 -8.75
CA TYR A 82 4.31 -16.21 -8.63
C TYR A 82 3.52 -16.36 -9.95
N GLY A 83 4.19 -16.60 -11.08
CA GLY A 83 3.58 -16.69 -12.41
C GLY A 83 3.04 -15.37 -12.95
N ILE A 84 3.48 -14.24 -12.38
CA ILE A 84 2.96 -12.90 -12.70
C ILE A 84 4.08 -11.88 -12.92
N ARG A 85 3.74 -10.78 -13.59
CA ARG A 85 4.50 -9.53 -13.61
C ARG A 85 3.64 -8.39 -13.06
N PHE A 86 4.25 -7.46 -12.33
CA PHE A 86 3.63 -6.18 -12.00
C PHE A 86 4.12 -5.06 -12.91
N GLU A 87 3.21 -4.15 -13.22
CA GLU A 87 3.49 -2.83 -13.77
C GLU A 87 2.81 -1.78 -12.90
N ARG A 88 3.45 -0.63 -12.69
CA ARG A 88 2.91 0.48 -11.88
C ARG A 88 3.06 1.77 -12.64
N LEU A 89 1.93 2.38 -13.01
CA LEU A 89 1.91 3.74 -13.52
C LEU A 89 1.65 4.71 -12.37
N VAL A 90 2.58 5.63 -12.14
CA VAL A 90 2.48 6.70 -11.15
C VAL A 90 2.19 8.02 -11.86
N MET A 91 1.12 8.68 -11.47
CA MET A 91 0.71 9.98 -12.02
C MET A 91 0.42 10.97 -10.89
N LEU A 92 0.63 12.25 -11.14
CA LEU A 92 0.15 13.32 -10.27
C LEU A 92 -1.17 13.85 -10.79
N ALA A 93 -2.14 14.09 -9.91
CA ALA A 93 -3.33 14.84 -10.26
C ALA A 93 -2.95 16.28 -10.60
N GLU A 94 -3.67 16.90 -11.53
CA GLU A 94 -3.32 18.24 -12.03
C GLU A 94 -3.66 19.37 -11.04
N SER A 95 -4.73 19.20 -10.25
CA SER A 95 -5.31 20.26 -9.42
C SER A 95 -5.28 19.98 -7.92
N GLU A 96 -4.86 18.79 -7.51
CA GLU A 96 -4.90 18.35 -6.11
C GLU A 96 -3.54 17.79 -5.70
N PRO A 97 -3.15 17.86 -4.40
CA PRO A 97 -1.96 17.21 -3.88
C PRO A 97 -2.16 15.68 -3.80
N GLU A 98 -2.46 15.05 -4.93
CA GLU A 98 -2.84 13.66 -5.06
C GLU A 98 -1.98 12.92 -6.08
N ILE A 99 -1.58 11.71 -5.72
CA ILE A 99 -0.89 10.77 -6.58
C ILE A 99 -1.89 9.67 -6.96
N ILE A 100 -2.00 9.38 -8.25
CA ILE A 100 -2.83 8.32 -8.80
C ILE A 100 -1.90 7.18 -9.20
N PHE A 101 -2.22 5.99 -8.72
CA PHE A 101 -1.53 4.75 -9.06
C PHE A 101 -2.44 3.86 -9.89
N GLN A 102 -1.88 3.29 -10.95
CA GLN A 102 -2.47 2.16 -11.65
C GLN A 102 -1.49 1.00 -11.56
N ASP A 103 -1.81 0.05 -10.67
CA ASP A 103 -1.02 -1.15 -10.47
C ASP A 103 -1.66 -2.27 -11.29
N THR A 104 -0.93 -2.77 -12.28
CA THR A 104 -1.39 -3.83 -13.18
C THR A 104 -0.65 -5.12 -12.87
N MET A 105 -1.40 -6.20 -12.71
CA MET A 105 -0.89 -7.56 -12.58
C MET A 105 -1.19 -8.32 -13.86
N ILE A 106 -0.17 -8.96 -14.43
CA ILE A 106 -0.24 -9.69 -15.70
C ILE A 106 0.14 -11.14 -15.43
N ASN A 107 -0.66 -12.10 -15.89
CA ASN A 107 -0.27 -13.51 -15.86
C ASN A 107 0.74 -13.81 -16.98
N VAL A 108 1.97 -14.15 -16.60
CA VAL A 108 3.07 -14.47 -17.53
C VAL A 108 3.36 -15.97 -17.60
N SER A 109 2.61 -16.78 -16.85
CA SER A 109 2.71 -18.24 -16.86
C SER A 109 1.82 -18.88 -17.92
N ASP A 110 1.97 -20.19 -18.09
CA ASP A 110 1.17 -21.02 -19.00
C ASP A 110 -0.16 -21.53 -18.40
N ARG A 111 -0.40 -21.27 -17.11
CA ARG A 111 -1.59 -21.71 -16.38
C ARG A 111 -2.34 -20.54 -15.76
N PRO A 112 -3.64 -20.68 -15.43
CA PRO A 112 -4.36 -19.65 -14.70
C PRO A 112 -3.69 -19.32 -13.37
N GLN A 113 -3.57 -18.03 -13.06
CA GLN A 113 -3.02 -17.53 -11.79
C GLN A 113 -4.10 -16.83 -11.00
N ARG A 114 -4.14 -17.05 -9.69
CA ARG A 114 -5.15 -16.47 -8.80
C ARG A 114 -4.47 -15.66 -7.72
N TRP A 115 -4.55 -14.33 -7.83
CA TRP A 115 -3.86 -13.39 -6.97
C TRP A 115 -4.65 -12.09 -6.81
N ALA A 116 -4.32 -11.33 -5.77
CA ALA A 116 -4.64 -9.93 -5.59
C ALA A 116 -3.36 -9.10 -5.60
N ILE A 117 -3.49 -7.81 -5.89
CA ILE A 117 -2.39 -6.84 -5.76
C ILE A 117 -2.35 -6.33 -4.32
N ARG A 118 -1.20 -6.46 -3.64
CA ARG A 118 -0.94 -5.84 -2.34
C ARG A 118 0.13 -4.76 -2.47
N GLU A 119 -0.21 -3.55 -2.06
CA GLU A 119 0.79 -2.51 -1.78
C GLU A 119 1.18 -2.56 -0.30
N ILE A 120 2.48 -2.53 -0.01
CA ILE A 120 3.01 -2.36 1.35
C ILE A 120 3.76 -1.04 1.39
N ILE A 121 3.36 -0.14 2.28
CA ILE A 121 3.88 1.22 2.40
C ILE A 121 4.49 1.39 3.78
N GLN A 122 5.79 1.67 3.85
CA GLN A 122 6.53 1.80 5.10
C GLN A 122 6.77 3.29 5.38
N PHE A 123 6.07 3.81 6.37
CA PHE A 123 6.20 5.18 6.87
C PHE A 123 7.23 5.25 7.98
N ARG A 124 7.82 6.43 8.20
CA ARG A 124 8.64 6.66 9.39
C ARG A 124 7.81 6.42 10.63
N ASN A 125 8.47 5.92 11.68
CA ASN A 125 7.79 5.60 12.91
C ASN A 125 7.17 6.85 13.57
N GLY A 126 6.15 6.65 14.41
CA GLY A 126 5.48 7.72 15.14
C GLY A 126 4.27 8.32 14.43
N GLY A 127 3.84 7.77 13.30
CA GLY A 127 2.59 8.19 12.64
C GLY A 127 1.36 7.62 13.34
N GLU A 128 0.26 8.36 13.30
CA GLU A 128 -1.06 7.92 13.72
C GLU A 128 -1.84 7.40 12.50
N VAL A 129 -2.81 6.51 12.75
CA VAL A 129 -3.67 5.98 11.69
C VAL A 129 -5.08 6.54 11.86
N MET A 130 -5.63 7.06 10.77
CA MET A 130 -6.97 7.63 10.69
C MET A 130 -7.84 6.72 9.82
N ILE A 131 -8.98 6.28 10.33
CA ILE A 131 -9.87 5.38 9.61
C ILE A 131 -11.21 6.12 9.44
N PRO A 132 -11.53 6.59 8.22
CA PRO A 132 -12.76 7.32 7.98
C PRO A 132 -13.97 6.42 8.18
N ASP A 133 -15.02 6.99 8.75
CA ASP A 133 -16.33 6.36 8.78
C ASP A 133 -16.93 6.28 7.38
N GLY A 134 -17.79 5.30 7.15
CA GLY A 134 -18.62 5.27 5.96
C GLY A 134 -19.75 6.28 5.99
N ARG A 135 -20.43 6.36 4.85
CA ARG A 135 -21.71 7.07 4.72
C ARG A 135 -22.74 6.47 5.67
N ASP A 136 -23.74 7.26 6.01
CA ASP A 136 -24.90 6.84 6.82
C ASP A 136 -24.54 6.25 8.19
N GLY A 137 -23.38 6.63 8.74
CA GLY A 137 -22.93 6.20 10.07
C GLY A 137 -22.29 4.81 10.12
N ALA A 138 -21.97 4.20 8.97
CA ALA A 138 -21.25 2.93 8.94
C ALA A 138 -19.87 3.05 9.61
N VAL A 139 -19.62 2.26 10.65
CA VAL A 139 -18.37 2.33 11.42
C VAL A 139 -17.31 1.36 10.90
N PRO A 140 -16.01 1.71 10.97
CA PRO A 140 -14.94 0.80 10.61
C PRO A 140 -14.84 -0.44 11.51
N GLU A 141 -14.43 -1.57 10.92
CA GLU A 141 -14.11 -2.80 11.63
C GLU A 141 -12.59 -2.90 11.83
N ILE A 142 -12.15 -3.30 13.03
CA ILE A 142 -10.75 -3.48 13.39
C ILE A 142 -10.58 -4.83 14.07
N ARG A 143 -9.72 -5.70 13.53
CA ARG A 143 -9.41 -7.05 14.05
C ARG A 143 -7.93 -7.21 14.42
N GLY A 144 -7.62 -8.01 15.44
CA GLY A 144 -6.25 -8.27 15.90
C GLY A 144 -5.54 -7.07 16.53
N GLY A 145 -6.29 -5.99 16.77
CA GLY A 145 -5.80 -4.69 17.22
C GLY A 145 -6.07 -4.41 18.70
N GLU A 146 -6.17 -5.44 19.54
CA GLU A 146 -6.56 -5.34 20.96
C GLU A 146 -5.60 -4.46 21.77
N SER A 147 -4.36 -4.34 21.29
CA SER A 147 -3.33 -3.54 21.92
C SER A 147 -3.36 -2.07 21.46
N PHE A 148 -4.16 -1.72 20.45
CA PHE A 148 -4.42 -0.33 20.09
C PHE A 148 -5.53 0.25 20.97
N ARG A 149 -5.39 1.51 21.37
CA ARG A 149 -6.45 2.27 22.03
C ARG A 149 -7.11 3.17 20.99
N PRO A 150 -8.27 2.81 20.45
CA PRO A 150 -8.95 3.66 19.48
C PRO A 150 -9.47 4.92 20.17
N GLY A 151 -9.07 6.07 19.64
CA GLY A 151 -9.69 7.36 19.92
C GLY A 151 -10.71 7.71 18.84
N ARG A 152 -11.49 8.75 19.10
CA ARG A 152 -12.46 9.30 18.13
C ARG A 152 -12.05 10.71 17.73
N GLU A 153 -12.08 10.98 16.43
CA GLU A 153 -12.10 12.34 15.87
C GLU A 153 -13.34 12.43 14.97
N THR A 154 -13.86 13.64 14.72
CA THR A 154 -15.11 13.79 13.95
C THR A 154 -15.01 13.08 12.58
N GLY A 155 -15.94 12.14 12.34
CA GLY A 155 -16.02 11.35 11.11
C GLY A 155 -14.96 10.26 10.94
N ARG A 156 -14.18 9.91 11.99
CA ARG A 156 -13.09 8.93 11.88
C ARG A 156 -12.68 8.29 13.21
N ILE A 157 -12.22 7.04 13.16
CA ILE A 157 -11.46 6.42 14.25
C ILE A 157 -9.99 6.85 14.14
N LYS A 158 -9.36 7.13 15.28
CA LYS A 158 -7.91 7.34 15.38
C LYS A 158 -7.26 6.19 16.12
N LEU A 159 -6.22 5.60 15.54
CA LEU A 159 -5.32 4.69 16.24
C LEU A 159 -4.00 5.42 16.53
N ALA A 160 -3.67 5.52 17.81
CA ALA A 160 -2.45 6.20 18.25
C ALA A 160 -1.20 5.48 17.73
N ALA A 161 -0.15 6.26 17.48
CA ALA A 161 1.16 5.77 17.09
C ALA A 161 1.74 4.81 18.13
N ARG A 162 2.52 3.82 17.68
CA ARG A 162 3.18 2.85 18.56
C ARG A 162 4.64 2.63 18.20
N ARG A 163 5.45 2.32 19.20
CA ARG A 163 6.85 1.92 19.00
C ARG A 163 7.07 0.41 19.03
N GLU A 164 6.14 -0.30 19.67
CA GLU A 164 6.20 -1.75 19.83
C GLU A 164 5.52 -2.47 18.66
N ARG A 165 5.81 -3.77 18.53
CA ARG A 165 5.17 -4.60 17.53
C ARG A 165 3.67 -4.68 17.80
N ALA A 166 2.88 -4.23 16.85
CA ALA A 166 1.44 -4.32 16.89
C ALA A 166 0.92 -4.43 15.45
N LYS A 167 -0.05 -5.31 15.20
CA LYS A 167 -0.70 -5.43 13.89
C LYS A 167 -2.20 -5.24 14.08
N ALA A 168 -2.88 -4.64 13.12
CA ALA A 168 -4.34 -4.64 13.08
C ALA A 168 -4.81 -4.76 11.63
N PHE A 169 -5.96 -5.39 11.44
CA PHE A 169 -6.63 -5.56 10.16
C PHE A 169 -7.86 -4.66 10.15
N ILE A 170 -8.01 -3.86 9.09
CA ILE A 170 -8.96 -2.76 9.05
C ILE A 170 -9.84 -2.88 7.81
N SER A 171 -11.16 -2.85 8.04
CA SER A 171 -12.16 -2.62 7.01
C SER A 171 -12.76 -1.24 7.22
N SER A 172 -12.42 -0.28 6.36
CA SER A 172 -13.08 1.04 6.33
C SER A 172 -14.22 1.02 5.33
N PRO A 173 -15.48 1.26 5.74
CA PRO A 173 -16.61 1.36 4.84
C PRO A 173 -16.48 2.52 3.83
N ALA A 174 -15.70 3.55 4.15
CA ALA A 174 -15.36 4.64 3.22
C ALA A 174 -14.23 4.27 2.23
N GLY A 175 -13.71 3.03 2.26
CA GLY A 175 -12.74 2.56 1.28
C GLY A 175 -11.36 3.24 1.38
N GLY A 176 -11.02 3.81 2.54
CA GLY A 176 -9.76 4.51 2.73
C GLY A 176 -9.14 4.40 4.11
N ILE A 177 -7.88 4.82 4.21
CA ILE A 177 -7.11 4.90 5.46
C ILE A 177 -6.13 6.08 5.37
N GLY A 178 -5.95 6.81 6.46
CA GLY A 178 -5.03 7.93 6.57
C GLY A 178 -3.83 7.60 7.45
N CYS A 179 -2.66 8.05 7.05
CA CYS A 179 -1.43 8.04 7.85
C CYS A 179 -1.08 9.49 8.19
N ARG A 180 -1.11 9.85 9.48
CA ARG A 180 -0.80 11.19 9.95
C ARG A 180 0.58 11.24 10.58
N LEU A 181 1.48 12.02 10.00
CA LEU A 181 2.87 12.14 10.42
C LEU A 181 3.45 13.50 10.02
N GLY A 182 4.15 14.18 10.94
CA GLY A 182 4.85 15.42 10.63
C GLY A 182 3.94 16.56 10.14
N GLY A 183 2.71 16.65 10.67
CA GLY A 183 1.71 17.65 10.26
C GLY A 183 1.03 17.38 8.90
N VAL A 184 1.35 16.25 8.25
CA VAL A 184 0.74 15.83 6.99
C VAL A 184 -0.06 14.55 7.21
N THR A 185 -1.25 14.47 6.61
CA THR A 185 -2.01 13.24 6.48
C THR A 185 -1.90 12.74 5.05
N ALA A 186 -1.36 11.53 4.87
CA ALA A 186 -1.42 10.79 3.62
C ALA A 186 -2.67 9.91 3.63
N TRP A 187 -3.70 10.29 2.87
CA TRP A 187 -4.92 9.51 2.68
C TRP A 187 -4.73 8.54 1.53
N HIS A 188 -5.07 7.29 1.76
CA HIS A 188 -5.01 6.20 0.81
C HIS A 188 -6.42 5.71 0.51
N THR A 189 -6.81 5.69 -0.76
CA THR A 189 -8.15 5.23 -1.17
C THR A 189 -8.04 4.24 -2.32
N LEU A 190 -8.81 3.16 -2.25
CA LEU A 190 -8.95 2.21 -3.35
C LEU A 190 -10.03 2.72 -4.33
N SER A 191 -9.85 2.50 -5.63
CA SER A 191 -10.81 2.86 -6.68
C SER A 191 -11.33 1.65 -7.46
N PRO A 192 -12.66 1.53 -7.68
CA PRO A 192 -13.71 2.28 -6.98
C PRO A 192 -13.58 2.10 -5.45
N GLU A 193 -14.23 2.93 -4.63
CA GLU A 193 -14.40 2.59 -3.20
C GLU A 193 -14.99 1.17 -3.19
N GLN A 194 -14.23 0.16 -2.75
CA GLN A 194 -14.60 -1.25 -2.91
C GLN A 194 -15.15 -1.79 -1.58
N PRO A 195 -16.42 -1.57 -1.23
CA PRO A 195 -16.95 -2.10 0.02
C PRO A 195 -17.15 -3.62 -0.04
N VAL A 196 -17.32 -4.24 -1.22
CA VAL A 196 -17.80 -5.64 -1.30
C VAL A 196 -17.28 -6.39 -2.53
N LEU A 197 -16.07 -6.96 -2.46
CA LEU A 197 -15.65 -8.05 -3.34
C LEU A 197 -15.06 -9.17 -2.49
N PRO A 198 -15.18 -10.46 -2.87
CA PRO A 198 -14.56 -11.55 -2.12
C PRO A 198 -13.07 -11.28 -2.02
N ARG A 199 -12.62 -11.03 -0.79
CA ARG A 199 -11.24 -10.67 -0.48
C ARG A 199 -10.37 -11.93 -0.43
N PRO A 200 -9.10 -11.85 -0.86
CA PRO A 200 -8.21 -13.00 -0.85
C PRO A 200 -8.11 -13.61 0.55
N ALA A 201 -8.59 -14.85 0.70
CA ALA A 201 -8.56 -15.62 1.95
C ALA A 201 -9.06 -14.88 3.22
N GLY A 202 -10.02 -13.95 3.09
CA GLY A 202 -10.55 -13.19 4.23
C GLY A 202 -9.62 -12.10 4.80
N GLU A 203 -8.57 -11.74 4.06
CA GLU A 203 -7.72 -10.59 4.38
C GLU A 203 -8.54 -9.30 4.37
N ALA A 204 -8.26 -8.40 5.32
CA ALA A 204 -8.86 -7.07 5.32
C ALA A 204 -8.26 -6.19 4.21
N PRO A 205 -9.03 -5.23 3.66
CA PRO A 205 -8.53 -4.35 2.59
C PRO A 205 -7.36 -3.48 3.03
N PHE A 206 -7.28 -3.20 4.33
CA PHE A 206 -6.16 -2.52 4.95
C PHE A 206 -5.61 -3.34 6.09
N SER A 207 -4.29 -3.28 6.29
CA SER A 207 -3.71 -3.65 7.58
C SER A 207 -2.62 -2.67 7.96
N ILE A 208 -2.36 -2.57 9.25
CA ILE A 208 -1.30 -1.73 9.79
C ILE A 208 -0.36 -2.58 10.62
N TYR A 209 0.93 -2.29 10.56
CA TYR A 209 1.94 -2.94 11.39
C TYR A 209 2.93 -1.91 11.94
N TYR A 210 3.06 -1.82 13.26
CA TYR A 210 4.09 -1.00 13.89
C TYR A 210 5.28 -1.87 14.28
N CYS A 211 6.47 -1.28 14.22
CA CYS A 211 7.66 -1.80 14.87
C CYS A 211 8.53 -0.64 15.37
N ARG A 212 9.75 -0.93 15.85
CA ARG A 212 10.66 0.12 16.34
C ARG A 212 11.18 1.04 15.24
N LYS A 213 11.27 0.57 13.99
CA LYS A 213 11.95 1.28 12.89
C LYS A 213 11.00 2.12 12.04
N TYR A 214 9.83 1.57 11.75
CA TYR A 214 8.82 2.12 10.86
C TYR A 214 7.44 1.64 11.29
N PHE A 215 6.41 2.16 10.64
CA PHE A 215 5.12 1.48 10.61
C PHE A 215 4.66 1.30 9.17
N GLU A 216 3.87 0.26 8.94
CA GLU A 216 3.41 -0.14 7.62
C GLU A 216 1.91 0.09 7.50
N VAL A 217 1.50 0.48 6.31
CA VAL A 217 0.12 0.37 5.83
C VAL A 217 0.16 -0.59 4.65
N GLU A 218 -0.55 -1.71 4.75
CA GLU A 218 -0.79 -2.63 3.64
C GLU A 218 -2.18 -2.33 3.05
N MET A 219 -2.26 -2.28 1.73
CA MET A 219 -3.51 -2.17 0.97
C MET A 219 -3.67 -3.39 0.09
N VAL A 220 -4.80 -4.07 0.16
CA VAL A 220 -5.07 -5.31 -0.59
C VAL A 220 -6.26 -5.09 -1.53
N GLY A 221 -6.01 -5.28 -2.82
CA GLY A 221 -7.04 -5.26 -3.85
C GLY A 221 -7.97 -6.48 -3.80
N PRO A 222 -8.92 -6.58 -4.74
CA PRO A 222 -9.69 -7.81 -4.90
C PRO A 222 -8.83 -8.91 -5.52
N GLU A 223 -9.25 -10.15 -5.33
CA GLU A 223 -8.59 -11.31 -5.91
C GLU A 223 -9.16 -11.62 -7.29
N TRP A 224 -8.30 -11.91 -8.25
CA TRP A 224 -8.66 -12.24 -9.62
C TRP A 224 -8.04 -13.57 -10.04
N THR A 225 -8.77 -14.33 -10.85
CA THR A 225 -8.20 -15.42 -11.64
C THR A 225 -7.89 -14.88 -13.03
N LEU A 226 -6.63 -14.98 -13.45
CA LEU A 226 -6.13 -14.48 -14.73
C LEU A 226 -5.75 -15.66 -15.63
N SER A 227 -6.26 -15.67 -16.86
CA SER A 227 -5.75 -16.55 -17.91
C SER A 227 -4.37 -16.10 -18.40
N ARG A 228 -3.65 -16.94 -19.16
CA ARG A 228 -2.34 -16.57 -19.73
C ARG A 228 -2.43 -15.26 -20.52
N GLY A 229 -1.56 -14.30 -20.22
CA GLY A 229 -1.52 -12.99 -20.86
C GLY A 229 -2.62 -12.02 -20.41
N GLU A 230 -3.60 -12.47 -19.62
CA GLU A 230 -4.62 -11.59 -19.05
C GLU A 230 -3.99 -10.69 -17.98
N SER A 231 -4.53 -9.46 -17.89
CA SER A 231 -4.12 -8.49 -16.88
C SER A 231 -5.32 -7.88 -16.15
N LYS A 232 -5.13 -7.53 -14.88
CA LYS A 232 -6.07 -6.70 -14.10
C LYS A 232 -5.35 -5.54 -13.46
N THR A 233 -6.03 -4.41 -13.39
CA THR A 233 -5.49 -3.17 -12.85
C THR A 233 -6.26 -2.78 -11.59
N LEU A 234 -5.51 -2.51 -10.52
CA LEU A 234 -5.99 -1.83 -9.33
C LEU A 234 -5.65 -0.35 -9.45
N VAL A 235 -6.66 0.50 -9.38
CA VAL A 235 -6.47 1.95 -9.28
C VAL A 235 -6.58 2.35 -7.82
N HIS A 236 -5.64 3.14 -7.34
CA HIS A 236 -5.68 3.72 -6.00
C HIS A 236 -5.05 5.09 -5.98
N ARG A 237 -5.39 5.87 -4.94
CA ARG A 237 -4.98 7.26 -4.82
C ARG A 237 -4.32 7.51 -3.48
N ARG A 238 -3.38 8.45 -3.50
CA ARG A 238 -2.70 8.96 -2.31
C ARG A 238 -2.76 10.47 -2.27
N ARG A 239 -3.64 11.02 -1.44
CA ARG A 239 -3.79 12.46 -1.23
C ARG A 239 -2.98 12.91 -0.02
N LEU A 240 -2.20 13.97 -0.15
CA LEU A 240 -1.46 14.59 0.94
C LEU A 240 -2.19 15.85 1.42
N GLU A 241 -2.52 15.90 2.70
CA GLU A 241 -3.24 17.02 3.32
C GLU A 241 -2.44 17.59 4.48
N ARG A 242 -2.28 18.92 4.53
CA ARG A 242 -1.64 19.63 5.65
C ARG A 242 -2.68 19.96 6.72
N GLN A 243 -2.37 19.72 7.99
CA GLN A 243 -3.33 19.98 9.08
C GLN A 243 -3.58 21.48 9.36
N ASP A 244 -2.66 22.34 8.98
CA ASP A 244 -2.69 23.79 9.22
C ASP A 244 -3.27 24.59 8.06
N LEU A 245 -3.65 23.91 6.97
CA LEU A 245 -4.45 24.48 5.90
C LEU A 245 -5.86 23.92 6.01
N ILE A 246 -6.62 24.46 6.97
CA ILE A 246 -8.07 24.40 6.89
C ILE A 246 -8.41 25.22 5.64
N PHE A 247 -8.73 24.55 4.53
CA PHE A 247 -9.53 25.19 3.50
C PHE A 247 -10.91 25.42 4.13
N SER A 248 -11.08 26.60 4.75
CA SER A 248 -12.41 27.12 4.97
C SER A 248 -13.07 27.24 3.58
N PRO A 249 -14.27 26.68 3.39
CA PRO A 249 -14.99 26.81 2.14
C PRO A 249 -15.26 28.26 1.77
#